data_AF-A0A2S7NP69-F1
#
_entry.id   AF-A0A2S7NP69-F1
#
_cell.length_a   1.000
_cell.length_b   1.000
_cell.length_c   1.000
_cell.angle_alpha   90.00
_cell.angle_beta   90.00
_cell.angle_gamma   90.00
#
_symmetry.space_group_name_H-M   'P 1'
#
loop_
_entity.id
_entity.type
_entity.pdbx_description
1 polymer ?
#
loop_
_entity_poly.entity_id
_entity_poly.type
_entity_poly.pdbx_seq_one_letter_code
_entity_poly.pdbx_strand_id
1 'polypeptide(L)'
;MVFKTPSLVLLAVLFCESAYSIRLGHRDLNADFLPCYDYIIAGGGVSGLVVANRLSEDPTGAIVYNSRFYLLLTYVLVIEAGEMDKGEDFIRYPFDDGDGLDTSYDWNLWTAPQKFLDSASRPFDLGKGVGGGSLINGMCWTRGSTADYDAWVALGNPGWGWDDMLPYFKKTETYTDDVDAEFSRDLYIHPNLSTHGTTGYINVSYPEYFYPQSKIFLDGLRELGIPTLTDPNNGTTAGGMLIPNNISPDNQTRSDARRGYLDGFIDRPNLDVVTGFMVIRVLIDSSPQVLGRDLPDGQFITGVQIAPTLSTVVREISCSREVILAAGNAHTPQILELSGIGQPEVLQKFDLPVHINLPGVGENFQDHPYVGAIHYSTSLRSVFNTSRHEF
;
A
#
# COMPACT_ATOMS: atom_id res chain seq x y z
N MET A 1 61.69 55.94 16.26
CA MET A 1 62.21 54.57 16.11
C MET A 1 61.10 53.59 16.50
N VAL A 2 60.74 52.71 15.56
CA VAL A 2 60.20 51.34 15.74
C VAL A 2 58.80 51.11 16.37
N PHE A 3 57.82 50.90 15.47
CA PHE A 3 56.85 49.79 15.30
C PHE A 3 56.04 49.10 16.46
N LYS A 4 54.71 49.06 16.20
CA LYS A 4 53.69 47.94 16.15
C LYS A 4 53.25 47.10 17.39
N THR A 5 51.91 47.09 17.54
CA THR A 5 50.90 46.11 18.03
C THR A 5 51.10 44.62 17.62
N PRO A 6 50.19 43.66 17.96
CA PRO A 6 49.46 43.29 19.21
C PRO A 6 49.47 41.74 19.44
N SER A 7 48.81 41.18 20.48
CA SER A 7 48.11 39.85 20.48
C SER A 7 47.77 39.38 21.89
N LEU A 8 46.49 39.35 22.27
CA LEU A 8 45.93 38.26 23.10
C LEU A 8 44.42 38.23 22.92
N VAL A 9 44.05 37.27 22.08
CA VAL A 9 42.74 36.91 21.56
C VAL A 9 42.03 36.05 22.60
N LEU A 10 40.78 36.42 22.89
CA LEU A 10 39.62 35.54 23.02
C LEU A 10 39.88 34.15 23.65
N LEU A 11 39.71 34.05 24.96
CA LEU A 11 39.59 32.77 25.66
C LEU A 11 38.33 32.77 26.56
N ALA A 12 37.15 32.93 25.94
CA ALA A 12 35.87 32.77 26.64
C ALA A 12 34.65 32.44 25.75
N VAL A 13 34.82 32.24 24.43
CA VAL A 13 33.70 31.99 23.50
C VAL A 13 34.04 30.85 22.53
N LEU A 14 34.19 29.63 23.03
CA LEU A 14 34.40 28.44 22.17
C LEU A 14 33.77 27.15 22.74
N PHE A 15 32.62 27.24 23.42
CA PHE A 15 31.77 26.06 23.69
C PHE A 15 30.27 26.40 23.61
N CYS A 16 29.90 27.10 22.55
CA CYS A 16 28.52 27.16 22.07
C CYS A 16 28.53 26.97 20.54
N GLU A 17 29.16 25.89 20.07
CA GLU A 17 28.94 25.46 18.69
C GLU A 17 27.50 24.93 18.60
N SER A 18 26.64 25.79 18.08
CA SER A 18 25.61 25.47 17.11
C SER A 18 24.94 24.10 17.26
N ALA A 19 24.13 23.96 18.31
CA ALA A 19 22.91 23.17 18.17
C ALA A 19 21.99 23.93 17.20
N TYR A 20 22.23 23.80 15.89
CA TYR A 20 21.19 24.09 14.91
C TYR A 20 20.06 23.13 15.23
N SER A 21 19.06 23.66 15.92
CA SER A 21 17.74 23.05 15.96
C SER A 21 17.24 23.20 14.53
N ILE A 22 17.47 22.21 13.67
CA ILE A 22 16.81 22.17 12.38
C ILE A 22 15.34 21.96 12.72
N ARG A 23 14.59 23.06 12.83
CA ARG A 23 13.14 23.01 12.66
C ARG A 23 12.96 22.64 11.21
N LEU A 24 12.85 21.35 10.93
CA LEU A 24 12.39 20.91 9.62
C LEU A 24 10.95 21.37 9.51
N GLY A 25 10.70 22.25 8.54
CA GLY A 25 9.36 22.50 8.06
C GLY A 25 8.85 21.28 7.29
N HIS A 26 7.59 21.37 6.85
CA HIS A 26 7.06 20.46 5.83
C HIS A 26 8.04 20.36 4.65
N ARG A 27 8.21 19.15 4.11
CA ARG A 27 9.02 18.88 2.93
C ARG A 27 8.09 18.65 1.75
N ASP A 28 8.31 19.42 0.69
CA ASP A 28 7.50 19.34 -0.53
C ASP A 28 7.62 17.95 -1.19
N LEU A 29 6.60 17.57 -1.95
CA LEU A 29 6.69 16.43 -2.86
C LEU A 29 7.91 16.59 -3.77
N ASN A 30 8.72 15.54 -3.92
CA ASN A 30 9.95 15.57 -4.71
C ASN A 30 11.03 16.56 -4.20
N ALA A 31 11.05 16.86 -2.90
CA ALA A 31 12.14 17.63 -2.29
C ALA A 31 13.51 16.95 -2.48
N ASP A 32 14.59 17.74 -2.37
CA ASP A 32 15.96 17.25 -2.45
C ASP A 32 16.24 16.17 -1.41
N PHE A 33 16.80 15.03 -1.82
CA PHE A 33 17.04 13.92 -0.91
C PHE A 33 17.95 14.29 0.26
N LEU A 34 17.61 13.77 1.44
CA LEU A 34 18.55 13.72 2.56
C LEU A 34 19.75 12.83 2.22
N PRO A 35 20.93 13.05 2.84
CA PRO A 35 22.08 12.18 2.66
C PRO A 35 21.82 10.72 3.08
N CYS A 36 20.89 10.50 4.01
CA CYS A 36 20.51 9.20 4.53
C CYS A 36 19.12 9.27 5.18
N TYR A 37 18.33 8.20 5.08
CA TYR A 37 17.04 8.02 5.75
C TYR A 37 17.10 6.87 6.76
N ASP A 38 16.23 6.83 7.76
CA ASP A 38 16.11 5.63 8.62
C ASP A 38 15.49 4.47 7.83
N TYR A 39 14.39 4.75 7.15
CA TYR A 39 13.66 3.77 6.35
C TYR A 39 13.48 4.26 4.92
N ILE A 40 13.71 3.37 3.95
CA ILE A 40 13.35 3.59 2.55
C ILE A 40 12.31 2.57 2.15
N ILE A 41 11.21 3.03 1.56
CA ILE A 41 10.08 2.21 1.11
C ILE A 41 10.05 2.27 -0.42
N ALA A 42 10.26 1.12 -1.05
CA ALA A 42 10.19 0.95 -2.50
C ALA A 42 8.73 0.66 -2.91
N GLY A 43 8.02 1.67 -3.40
CA GLY A 43 6.60 1.61 -3.78
C GLY A 43 5.73 2.42 -2.83
N GLY A 44 5.03 3.41 -3.38
CA GLY A 44 4.00 4.21 -2.71
C GLY A 44 2.60 3.63 -2.93
N GLY A 45 2.46 2.31 -3.02
CA GLY A 45 1.19 1.60 -3.14
C GLY A 45 0.49 1.38 -1.79
N VAL A 46 -0.49 0.46 -1.76
CA VAL A 46 -1.30 0.18 -0.56
C VAL A 46 -0.44 -0.14 0.66
N SER A 47 0.37 -1.19 0.61
CA SER A 47 1.22 -1.59 1.74
C SER A 47 2.29 -0.55 2.07
N GLY A 48 2.91 0.03 1.04
CA GLY A 48 3.97 1.03 1.18
C GLY A 48 3.51 2.26 1.95
N LEU A 49 2.35 2.82 1.61
CA LEU A 49 1.80 3.99 2.31
C LEU A 49 1.33 3.66 3.73
N VAL A 50 0.78 2.47 3.98
CA VAL A 50 0.46 2.05 5.36
C VAL A 50 1.74 2.03 6.21
N VAL A 51 2.80 1.39 5.71
CA VAL A 51 4.07 1.28 6.44
C VAL A 51 4.71 2.65 6.61
N ALA A 52 4.72 3.49 5.57
CA ALA A 52 5.24 4.84 5.63
C ALA A 52 4.54 5.68 6.70
N ASN A 53 3.20 5.60 6.73
CA ASN A 53 2.39 6.28 7.72
C ASN A 53 2.75 5.80 9.13
N ARG A 54 2.84 4.49 9.40
CA ARG A 54 3.14 3.99 10.75
C ARG A 54 4.58 4.25 11.19
N LEU A 55 5.56 4.17 10.29
CA LEU A 55 6.97 4.43 10.63
C LEU A 55 7.26 5.93 10.85
N SER A 56 6.52 6.80 10.16
CA SER A 56 6.65 8.25 10.33
C SER A 56 5.74 8.82 11.42
N GLU A 57 4.95 8.00 12.12
CA GLU A 57 4.21 8.45 13.31
C GLU A 57 5.19 9.03 14.33
N ASP A 58 4.94 10.27 14.73
CA ASP A 58 5.73 10.97 15.73
C ASP A 58 5.48 10.31 17.11
N PRO A 59 6.50 9.77 17.79
CA PRO A 59 6.33 9.30 19.16
C PRO A 59 6.00 10.43 20.16
N THR A 60 6.06 11.71 19.75
CA THR A 60 6.02 12.88 20.64
C THR A 60 4.67 13.58 20.81
N GLY A 61 3.59 12.80 20.86
CA GLY A 61 2.47 13.18 21.73
C GLY A 61 2.88 13.36 23.22
N ALA A 62 4.08 12.91 23.60
CA ALA A 62 4.66 13.05 24.93
C ALA A 62 5.69 14.19 25.04
N ILE A 63 5.26 15.29 25.68
CA ILE A 63 6.05 16.09 26.62
C ILE A 63 7.36 16.69 26.06
N VAL A 64 7.24 17.91 25.51
CA VAL A 64 8.36 18.87 25.49
C VAL A 64 8.42 19.56 26.85
N TYR A 65 9.07 18.92 27.82
CA TYR A 65 9.57 19.59 29.02
C TYR A 65 11.06 19.29 29.20
N ASN A 66 11.86 20.34 29.14
CA ASN A 66 13.29 20.41 29.50
C ASN A 66 14.29 19.71 28.56
N SER A 67 14.66 20.43 27.49
CA SER A 67 16.04 20.78 27.07
C SER A 67 17.16 19.73 27.01
N ARG A 68 16.92 18.42 27.08
CA ARG A 68 17.96 17.38 26.89
C ARG A 68 17.54 16.08 26.18
N PHE A 69 16.42 16.06 25.47
CA PHE A 69 16.12 14.97 24.54
C PHE A 69 16.46 15.40 23.12
N TYR A 70 17.49 14.80 22.53
CA TYR A 70 17.65 14.79 21.08
C TYR A 70 16.46 14.00 20.53
N LEU A 71 15.50 14.72 19.92
CA LEU A 71 14.42 14.14 19.13
C LEU A 71 15.06 13.30 18.01
N LEU A 72 15.12 11.98 18.19
CA LEU A 72 15.43 11.04 17.12
C LEU A 72 14.16 10.92 16.26
N LEU A 73 13.91 11.92 15.42
CA LEU A 73 12.88 11.82 14.39
C LEU A 73 13.30 10.69 13.44
N THR A 74 12.40 9.72 13.23
CA THR A 74 12.59 8.63 12.26
C THR A 74 12.29 9.17 10.87
N TYR A 75 13.30 9.24 10.00
CA TYR A 75 13.14 9.72 8.63
C TYR A 75 12.74 8.59 7.68
N VAL A 76 11.63 8.79 6.97
CA VAL A 76 11.06 7.82 6.04
C VAL A 76 11.05 8.41 4.65
N LEU A 77 11.58 7.67 3.66
CA LEU A 77 11.46 8.00 2.24
C LEU A 77 10.57 6.97 1.54
N VAL A 78 9.53 7.44 0.87
CA VAL A 78 8.73 6.64 -0.07
C VAL A 78 9.14 6.97 -1.49
N ILE A 79 9.41 5.93 -2.30
CA ILE A 79 9.81 6.06 -3.69
C ILE A 79 8.75 5.39 -4.56
N GLU A 80 8.00 6.17 -5.33
CA GLU A 80 6.93 5.69 -6.20
C GLU A 80 7.26 5.93 -7.68
N ALA A 81 6.99 4.91 -8.50
CA ALA A 81 7.27 4.93 -9.93
C ALA A 81 6.27 5.77 -10.73
N GLY A 82 5.00 5.76 -10.31
CA GLY A 82 3.97 6.62 -10.88
C GLY A 82 3.91 8.01 -10.24
N GLU A 83 2.95 8.80 -10.68
CA GLU A 83 2.69 10.14 -10.17
C GLU A 83 1.59 10.13 -9.10
N MET A 84 1.38 11.29 -8.46
CA MET A 84 0.15 11.56 -7.72
C MET A 84 -1.02 11.71 -8.69
N ASP A 85 -2.18 11.14 -8.37
CA ASP A 85 -3.39 11.39 -9.16
C ASP A 85 -3.82 12.86 -9.10
N LYS A 86 -4.51 13.33 -10.15
CA LYS A 86 -4.99 14.71 -10.25
C LYS A 86 -6.45 14.84 -9.85
N GLY A 87 -7.02 13.78 -9.25
CA GLY A 87 -8.42 13.72 -8.89
C GLY A 87 -9.33 13.46 -10.09
N GLU A 88 -8.88 12.63 -11.02
CA GLU A 88 -9.66 12.16 -12.15
C GLU A 88 -10.93 11.44 -11.70
N ASP A 89 -12.01 11.64 -12.44
CA ASP A 89 -13.33 11.08 -12.12
C ASP A 89 -13.30 9.55 -12.06
N PHE A 90 -12.58 8.89 -12.97
CA PHE A 90 -12.42 7.42 -12.97
C PHE A 90 -11.66 6.86 -11.76
N ILE A 91 -10.89 7.69 -11.06
CA ILE A 91 -10.29 7.31 -9.78
C ILE A 91 -11.29 7.56 -8.66
N ARG A 92 -12.05 8.66 -8.70
CA ARG A 92 -12.88 9.10 -7.59
C ARG A 92 -14.22 8.39 -7.50
N TYR A 93 -14.88 8.15 -8.62
CA TYR A 93 -16.28 7.73 -8.63
C TYR A 93 -16.42 6.24 -8.91
N PRO A 94 -17.14 5.49 -8.06
CA PRO A 94 -17.33 4.05 -8.25
C PRO A 94 -17.96 3.64 -9.57
N PHE A 95 -18.75 4.52 -10.18
CA PHE A 95 -19.41 4.26 -11.45
C PHE A 95 -18.42 4.06 -12.62
N ASP A 96 -17.27 4.74 -12.56
CA ASP A 96 -16.24 4.74 -13.59
C ASP A 96 -15.16 3.65 -13.33
N ASP A 97 -15.47 2.65 -12.50
CA ASP A 97 -14.57 1.53 -12.25
C ASP A 97 -14.17 0.82 -13.54
N GLY A 98 -12.87 0.51 -13.67
CA GLY A 98 -12.27 -0.06 -14.88
C GLY A 98 -11.77 0.98 -15.91
N ASP A 99 -12.23 2.23 -15.87
CA ASP A 99 -11.77 3.26 -16.84
C ASP A 99 -10.33 3.75 -16.58
N GLY A 100 -9.74 3.36 -15.44
CA GLY A 100 -8.33 3.58 -15.13
C GLY A 100 -7.36 2.62 -15.82
N LEU A 101 -7.84 1.52 -16.39
CA LEU A 101 -7.03 0.56 -17.16
C LEU A 101 -6.53 1.22 -18.46
N ASP A 102 -5.38 0.79 -18.97
CA ASP A 102 -4.73 1.38 -20.16
C ASP A 102 -4.30 2.86 -20.00
N THR A 103 -4.50 3.48 -18.83
CA THR A 103 -4.06 4.86 -18.55
C THR A 103 -2.63 4.92 -18.01
N SER A 104 -2.15 6.12 -17.65
CA SER A 104 -0.87 6.29 -16.95
C SER A 104 -0.85 5.71 -15.53
N TYR A 105 -2.03 5.38 -14.98
CA TYR A 105 -2.19 4.77 -13.66
C TYR A 105 -2.18 3.26 -13.68
N ASP A 106 -1.99 2.65 -14.86
CA ASP A 106 -1.80 1.21 -15.04
C ASP A 106 -0.36 0.92 -15.50
N TRP A 107 0.26 -0.09 -14.91
CA TRP A 107 1.54 -0.63 -15.36
C TRP A 107 1.45 -1.27 -16.75
N ASN A 108 0.26 -1.66 -17.20
CA ASN A 108 0.00 -2.22 -18.52
C ASN A 108 0.87 -3.45 -18.83
N LEU A 109 0.99 -4.34 -17.84
CA LEU A 109 1.79 -5.56 -18.00
C LEU A 109 0.99 -6.62 -18.76
N TRP A 110 1.75 -7.55 -19.34
CA TRP A 110 1.19 -8.70 -20.03
C TRP A 110 1.87 -9.96 -19.51
N THR A 111 1.08 -11.00 -19.29
CA THR A 111 1.63 -12.31 -18.96
C THR A 111 2.44 -12.87 -20.14
N ALA A 112 3.34 -13.81 -19.86
CA ALA A 112 3.81 -14.73 -20.90
C ALA A 112 2.61 -15.47 -21.54
N PRO A 113 2.73 -15.99 -22.77
CA PRO A 113 1.68 -16.80 -23.40
C PRO A 113 1.23 -17.97 -22.51
N GLN A 114 -0.08 -18.09 -22.30
CA GLN A 114 -0.65 -19.05 -21.35
C GLN A 114 -0.77 -20.45 -21.96
N LYS A 115 0.27 -21.28 -21.79
CA LYS A 115 0.37 -22.63 -22.37
C LYS A 115 -0.80 -23.56 -22.06
N PHE A 116 -1.37 -23.47 -20.86
CA PHE A 116 -2.48 -24.32 -20.40
C PHE A 116 -3.87 -23.72 -20.66
N LEU A 117 -3.93 -22.57 -21.34
CA LEU A 117 -5.16 -21.96 -21.83
C LEU A 117 -5.19 -22.05 -23.38
N ASP A 118 -5.01 -20.93 -24.07
CA ASP A 118 -5.08 -20.82 -25.53
C ASP A 118 -3.76 -20.32 -26.16
N SER A 119 -2.66 -20.35 -25.38
CA SER A 119 -1.35 -19.82 -25.80
C SER A 119 -1.35 -18.33 -26.16
N ALA A 120 -2.36 -17.56 -25.77
CA ALA A 120 -2.32 -16.09 -25.85
C ALA A 120 -1.88 -15.49 -24.50
N SER A 121 -1.30 -14.29 -24.56
CA SER A 121 -1.02 -13.47 -23.37
C SER A 121 -2.33 -12.92 -22.80
N ARG A 122 -2.30 -12.52 -21.53
CA ARG A 122 -3.39 -11.83 -20.85
C ARG A 122 -2.91 -10.48 -20.30
N PRO A 123 -3.78 -9.46 -20.28
CA PRO A 123 -3.48 -8.25 -19.52
C PRO A 123 -3.28 -8.63 -18.05
N PHE A 124 -2.33 -7.96 -17.41
CA PHE A 124 -2.01 -8.11 -16.00
C PHE A 124 -1.92 -6.73 -15.37
N ASP A 125 -3.10 -6.21 -15.08
CA ASP A 125 -3.29 -4.81 -14.73
C ASP A 125 -2.87 -4.57 -13.28
N LEU A 126 -2.01 -3.58 -13.07
CA LEU A 126 -1.48 -3.22 -11.76
C LEU A 126 -1.44 -1.70 -11.65
N GLY A 127 -1.87 -1.15 -10.51
CA GLY A 127 -1.86 0.31 -10.32
C GLY A 127 -0.44 0.88 -10.24
N LYS A 128 -0.19 1.96 -10.97
CA LYS A 128 1.05 2.73 -11.04
C LYS A 128 0.80 4.18 -10.62
N GLY A 129 1.23 4.55 -9.42
CA GLY A 129 0.93 5.86 -8.85
C GLY A 129 0.89 5.80 -7.34
N VAL A 130 0.87 6.96 -6.70
CA VAL A 130 0.77 7.04 -5.24
C VAL A 130 -0.62 6.60 -4.81
N GLY A 131 -0.70 5.46 -4.13
CA GLY A 131 -1.93 4.70 -3.86
C GLY A 131 -1.94 3.32 -4.53
N GLY A 132 -1.12 3.12 -5.56
CA GLY A 132 -0.95 1.86 -6.30
C GLY A 132 -2.28 1.30 -6.81
N GLY A 133 -2.46 -0.02 -6.72
CA GLY A 133 -3.68 -0.70 -7.16
C GLY A 133 -4.98 -0.17 -6.55
N SER A 134 -4.94 0.49 -5.38
CA SER A 134 -6.17 1.05 -4.78
C SER A 134 -6.77 2.21 -5.58
N LEU A 135 -6.00 2.87 -6.45
CA LEU A 135 -6.49 3.93 -7.32
C LEU A 135 -7.45 3.44 -8.41
N ILE A 136 -7.28 2.19 -8.86
CA ILE A 136 -7.94 1.64 -10.05
C ILE A 136 -8.64 0.29 -9.81
N ASN A 137 -8.74 -0.18 -8.56
CA ASN A 137 -9.42 -1.45 -8.24
C ASN A 137 -10.95 -1.30 -8.22
N GLY A 138 -11.67 -2.43 -8.20
CA GLY A 138 -13.14 -2.46 -8.13
C GLY A 138 -13.76 -2.18 -6.76
N MET A 139 -13.00 -1.57 -5.85
CA MET A 139 -13.42 -1.17 -4.50
C MET A 139 -14.07 -2.24 -3.63
N CYS A 140 -13.92 -3.52 -3.95
CA CYS A 140 -14.54 -4.61 -3.21
C CYS A 140 -13.84 -4.77 -1.85
N TRP A 141 -14.56 -4.58 -0.74
CA TRP A 141 -13.98 -4.70 0.60
C TRP A 141 -14.37 -6.02 1.27
N THR A 142 -13.53 -7.03 1.06
CA THR A 142 -13.70 -8.38 1.61
C THR A 142 -12.41 -8.89 2.27
N ARG A 143 -12.55 -9.83 3.19
CA ARG A 143 -11.43 -10.53 3.88
C ARG A 143 -11.43 -12.00 3.50
N GLY A 144 -10.34 -12.69 3.84
CA GLY A 144 -10.29 -14.15 3.83
C GLY A 144 -11.15 -14.77 4.94
N SER A 145 -11.36 -16.07 4.86
CA SER A 145 -11.94 -16.85 5.94
C SER A 145 -10.93 -17.06 7.08
N THR A 146 -11.44 -17.42 8.26
CA THR A 146 -10.60 -17.83 9.39
C THR A 146 -9.58 -18.91 8.99
N ALA A 147 -10.03 -19.91 8.22
CA ALA A 147 -9.18 -21.00 7.75
C ALA A 147 -8.03 -20.55 6.84
N ASP A 148 -8.21 -19.47 6.06
CA ASP A 148 -7.17 -18.97 5.15
C ASP A 148 -5.97 -18.41 5.93
N TYR A 149 -6.22 -17.67 7.01
CA TYR A 149 -5.16 -17.12 7.86
C TYR A 149 -4.57 -18.17 8.81
N ASP A 150 -5.40 -19.05 9.37
CA ASP A 150 -4.90 -20.14 10.22
C ASP A 150 -4.03 -21.13 9.44
N ALA A 151 -4.26 -21.26 8.12
CA ALA A 151 -3.36 -22.00 7.25
C ALA A 151 -1.94 -21.40 7.20
N TRP A 152 -1.78 -20.08 7.34
CA TRP A 152 -0.44 -19.46 7.42
C TRP A 152 0.30 -19.88 8.69
N VAL A 153 -0.41 -20.01 9.81
CA VAL A 153 0.15 -20.55 11.06
C VAL A 153 0.52 -22.02 10.88
N ALA A 154 -0.35 -22.81 10.26
CA ALA A 154 -0.09 -24.22 9.97
C ALA A 154 1.13 -24.44 9.04
N LEU A 155 1.42 -23.47 8.16
CA LEU A 155 2.62 -23.44 7.31
C LEU A 155 3.90 -23.01 8.06
N GLY A 156 3.81 -22.69 9.36
CA GLY A 156 4.95 -22.36 10.21
C GLY A 156 5.14 -20.88 10.51
N ASN A 157 4.11 -20.03 10.30
CA ASN A 157 4.17 -18.59 10.55
C ASN A 157 3.32 -18.22 11.79
N PRO A 158 3.81 -18.44 13.02
CA PRO A 158 3.05 -18.09 14.23
C PRO A 158 2.80 -16.58 14.29
N GLY A 159 1.63 -16.19 14.82
CA GLY A 159 1.21 -14.78 14.92
C GLY A 159 0.53 -14.22 13.66
N TRP A 160 0.17 -15.08 12.71
CA TRP A 160 -0.51 -14.72 11.45
C TRP A 160 -1.88 -15.39 11.31
N GLY A 161 -2.45 -15.93 12.40
CA GLY A 161 -3.78 -16.53 12.40
C GLY A 161 -4.88 -15.48 12.33
N TRP A 162 -6.14 -15.92 12.19
CA TRP A 162 -7.28 -15.00 12.11
C TRP A 162 -7.34 -14.05 13.31
N ASP A 163 -7.21 -14.59 14.52
CA ASP A 163 -7.29 -13.81 15.75
C ASP A 163 -6.13 -12.81 15.89
N ASP A 164 -4.96 -13.13 15.32
CA ASP A 164 -3.81 -12.22 15.30
C ASP A 164 -4.01 -11.08 14.29
N MET A 165 -4.64 -11.38 13.16
CA MET A 165 -4.84 -10.44 12.06
C MET A 165 -6.07 -9.53 12.24
N LEU A 166 -7.12 -10.02 12.91
CA LEU A 166 -8.37 -9.28 13.10
C LEU A 166 -8.18 -7.88 13.73
N PRO A 167 -7.33 -7.68 14.76
CA PRO A 167 -7.03 -6.34 15.27
C PRO A 167 -6.47 -5.38 14.21
N TYR A 168 -5.66 -5.88 13.26
CA TYR A 168 -5.09 -5.07 12.18
C TYR A 168 -6.11 -4.77 11.09
N PHE A 169 -7.00 -5.72 10.75
CA PHE A 169 -8.12 -5.44 9.86
C PHE A 169 -9.01 -4.33 10.42
N LYS A 170 -9.34 -4.40 11.71
CA LYS A 170 -10.09 -3.35 12.41
C LYS A 170 -9.32 -2.03 12.51
N LYS A 171 -7.99 -2.05 12.60
CA LYS A 171 -7.19 -0.81 12.66
C LYS A 171 -7.16 -0.06 11.32
N THR A 172 -7.38 -0.77 10.20
CA THR A 172 -7.32 -0.19 8.86
C THR A 172 -8.60 0.56 8.49
N GLU A 173 -9.77 0.04 8.88
CA GLU A 173 -11.06 0.53 8.42
C GLU A 173 -11.78 1.47 9.40
N THR A 174 -12.55 2.39 8.83
CA THR A 174 -13.71 3.02 9.45
C THR A 174 -14.94 2.48 8.74
N TYR A 175 -15.57 1.49 9.35
CA TYR A 175 -16.76 0.83 8.84
C TYR A 175 -18.02 1.60 9.25
N THR A 176 -18.85 1.94 8.28
CA THR A 176 -20.12 2.63 8.48
C THR A 176 -21.28 1.68 8.19
N ASP A 177 -22.01 1.34 9.24
CA ASP A 177 -23.22 0.52 9.21
C ASP A 177 -24.47 1.42 9.15
N ASP A 178 -24.57 2.25 8.11
CA ASP A 178 -25.70 3.15 7.88
C ASP A 178 -26.36 2.80 6.53
N VAL A 179 -26.93 1.60 6.48
CA VAL A 179 -27.71 1.14 5.33
C VAL A 179 -29.19 1.32 5.63
N ASP A 180 -29.95 1.85 4.67
CA ASP A 180 -31.40 1.95 4.79
C ASP A 180 -32.02 0.62 5.24
N ALA A 181 -32.96 0.70 6.18
CA ALA A 181 -33.50 -0.47 6.86
C ALA A 181 -34.23 -1.44 5.91
N GLU A 182 -34.82 -0.93 4.83
CA GLU A 182 -35.43 -1.78 3.80
C GLU A 182 -34.35 -2.53 3.03
N PHE A 183 -33.30 -1.85 2.57
CA PHE A 183 -32.19 -2.49 1.87
C PHE A 183 -31.41 -3.47 2.76
N SER A 184 -31.15 -3.11 4.01
CA SER A 184 -30.49 -4.00 4.97
C SER A 184 -31.25 -5.32 5.14
N ARG A 185 -32.58 -5.26 5.29
CA ARG A 185 -33.43 -6.46 5.38
C ARG A 185 -33.44 -7.26 4.07
N ASP A 186 -33.65 -6.58 2.95
CA ASP A 186 -33.91 -7.22 1.66
C ASP A 186 -32.66 -7.85 1.04
N LEU A 187 -31.49 -7.29 1.36
CA LEU A 187 -30.17 -7.74 0.90
C LEU A 187 -29.36 -8.44 2.00
N TYR A 188 -29.98 -8.70 3.15
CA TYR A 188 -29.41 -9.47 4.27
C TYR A 188 -28.14 -8.85 4.87
N ILE A 189 -28.04 -7.52 4.91
CA ILE A 189 -26.87 -6.80 5.45
C ILE A 189 -27.04 -6.64 6.96
N HIS A 190 -26.43 -7.54 7.74
CA HIS A 190 -26.43 -7.49 9.20
C HIS A 190 -25.01 -7.82 9.71
N PRO A 191 -24.09 -6.83 9.66
CA PRO A 191 -22.69 -7.04 9.97
C PRO A 191 -22.50 -7.37 11.46
N ASN A 192 -21.52 -8.20 11.76
CA ASN A 192 -21.04 -8.39 13.12
C ASN A 192 -20.10 -7.24 13.48
N LEU A 193 -20.62 -6.16 14.05
CA LEU A 193 -19.82 -4.97 14.37
C LEU A 193 -18.62 -5.25 15.29
N SER A 194 -18.58 -6.37 16.03
CA SER A 194 -17.41 -6.75 16.82
C SER A 194 -16.17 -7.09 15.97
N THR A 195 -16.36 -7.48 14.71
CA THR A 195 -15.29 -7.77 13.75
C THR A 195 -14.87 -6.56 12.92
N HIS A 196 -15.47 -5.39 13.15
CA HIS A 196 -15.23 -4.18 12.36
C HIS A 196 -14.50 -3.07 13.10
N GLY A 197 -13.71 -2.32 12.34
CA GLY A 197 -13.02 -1.10 12.78
C GLY A 197 -13.89 0.14 12.59
N THR A 198 -13.72 1.15 13.43
CA THR A 198 -14.49 2.42 13.32
C THR A 198 -13.60 3.66 13.41
N THR A 199 -12.28 3.49 13.33
CA THR A 199 -11.30 4.56 13.54
C THR A 199 -10.11 4.50 12.59
N GLY A 200 -10.12 3.58 11.63
CA GLY A 200 -9.08 3.44 10.62
C GLY A 200 -9.17 4.53 9.55
N TYR A 201 -8.22 4.53 8.62
CA TYR A 201 -8.13 5.57 7.61
C TYR A 201 -8.84 5.26 6.29
N ILE A 202 -9.28 4.01 6.11
CA ILE A 202 -10.05 3.62 4.92
C ILE A 202 -11.52 3.58 5.30
N ASN A 203 -12.33 4.41 4.65
CA ASN A 203 -13.78 4.36 4.80
C ASN A 203 -14.31 3.12 4.11
N VAL A 204 -15.19 2.40 4.80
CA VAL A 204 -15.86 1.21 4.30
C VAL A 204 -17.34 1.39 4.53
N SER A 205 -18.11 1.38 3.45
CA SER A 205 -19.55 1.55 3.50
C SER A 205 -20.20 0.87 2.31
N TYR A 206 -21.53 0.81 2.33
CA TYR A 206 -22.31 0.34 1.19
C TYR A 206 -22.70 1.49 0.28
N PRO A 207 -22.92 1.23 -1.03
CA PRO A 207 -23.45 2.25 -1.92
C PRO A 207 -24.87 2.65 -1.50
N GLU A 208 -25.22 3.93 -1.71
CA GLU A 208 -26.58 4.42 -1.44
C GLU A 208 -27.65 3.82 -2.37
N TYR A 209 -27.23 3.27 -3.52
CA TYR A 209 -28.12 2.66 -4.49
C TYR A 209 -27.80 1.18 -4.69
N PHE A 210 -28.85 0.36 -4.58
CA PHE A 210 -28.80 -1.05 -4.95
C PHE A 210 -29.75 -1.37 -6.10
N TYR A 211 -29.24 -2.16 -7.02
CA TYR A 211 -30.04 -2.72 -8.11
C TYR A 211 -31.05 -3.74 -7.57
N PRO A 212 -32.34 -3.69 -7.97
CA PRO A 212 -33.35 -4.68 -7.56
C PRO A 212 -32.95 -6.15 -7.84
N GLN A 213 -32.08 -6.34 -8.84
CA GLN A 213 -31.53 -7.62 -9.25
C GLN A 213 -30.67 -8.27 -8.15
N SER A 214 -30.03 -7.48 -7.28
CA SER A 214 -29.21 -7.99 -6.18
C SER A 214 -30.02 -8.91 -5.26
N LYS A 215 -31.24 -8.48 -4.92
CA LYS A 215 -32.17 -9.29 -4.13
C LYS A 215 -32.55 -10.60 -4.84
N ILE A 216 -32.94 -10.49 -6.10
CA ILE A 216 -33.36 -11.65 -6.92
C ILE A 216 -32.23 -12.67 -6.99
N PHE A 217 -30.99 -12.20 -7.18
CA PHE A 217 -29.82 -13.06 -7.24
C PHE A 217 -29.56 -13.77 -5.91
N LEU A 218 -29.56 -13.05 -4.78
CA LEU A 218 -29.35 -13.63 -3.44
C LEU A 218 -30.47 -14.62 -3.07
N ASP A 219 -31.72 -14.31 -3.37
CA ASP A 219 -32.84 -15.22 -3.14
C ASP A 219 -32.71 -16.50 -4.00
N GLY A 220 -32.27 -16.37 -5.26
CA GLY A 220 -32.00 -17.51 -6.13
C GLY A 220 -30.87 -18.42 -5.62
N LEU A 221 -29.78 -17.85 -5.09
CA LEU A 221 -28.73 -18.62 -4.43
C LEU A 221 -29.29 -19.41 -3.24
N ARG A 222 -30.15 -18.79 -2.43
CA ARG A 222 -30.79 -19.45 -1.29
C ARG A 222 -31.73 -20.59 -1.73
N GLU A 223 -32.49 -20.41 -2.81
CA GLU A 223 -33.33 -21.47 -3.38
C GLU A 223 -32.50 -22.69 -3.82
N LEU A 224 -31.27 -22.48 -4.25
CA LEU A 224 -30.30 -23.54 -4.56
C LEU A 224 -29.63 -24.16 -3.32
N GLY A 225 -30.00 -23.71 -2.11
CA GLY A 225 -29.42 -24.18 -0.86
C GLY A 225 -28.08 -23.54 -0.49
N ILE A 226 -27.65 -22.49 -1.20
CA ILE A 226 -26.45 -21.73 -0.86
C ILE A 226 -26.79 -20.77 0.30
N PRO A 227 -26.09 -20.84 1.45
CA PRO A 227 -26.35 -19.95 2.58
C PRO A 227 -26.14 -18.49 2.21
N THR A 228 -26.97 -17.61 2.77
CA THR A 228 -26.76 -16.17 2.70
C THR A 228 -25.92 -15.72 3.89
N LEU A 229 -24.81 -15.03 3.64
CA LEU A 229 -23.98 -14.43 4.68
C LEU A 229 -24.47 -13.03 4.96
N THR A 230 -24.48 -12.66 6.24
CA THR A 230 -24.89 -11.32 6.68
C THR A 230 -23.73 -10.34 6.81
N ASP A 231 -22.51 -10.87 6.79
CA ASP A 231 -21.27 -10.13 6.92
C ASP A 231 -20.17 -10.87 6.13
N PRO A 232 -19.59 -10.24 5.09
CA PRO A 232 -18.53 -10.85 4.28
C PRO A 232 -17.15 -10.85 4.99
N ASN A 233 -17.04 -10.18 6.14
CA ASN A 233 -15.77 -9.81 6.78
C ASN A 233 -15.63 -10.33 8.22
N ASN A 234 -16.51 -11.24 8.66
CA ASN A 234 -16.50 -11.82 10.00
C ASN A 234 -15.68 -13.13 10.12
N GLY A 235 -15.02 -13.56 9.05
CA GLY A 235 -14.22 -14.79 9.01
C GLY A 235 -14.94 -16.00 8.38
N THR A 236 -16.19 -15.84 7.95
CA THR A 236 -16.92 -16.80 7.11
C THR A 236 -17.09 -16.25 5.70
N THR A 237 -16.65 -16.99 4.68
CA THR A 237 -16.69 -16.53 3.28
C THR A 237 -17.50 -17.45 2.35
N ALA A 238 -17.99 -18.59 2.85
CA ALA A 238 -18.73 -19.57 2.05
C ALA A 238 -20.24 -19.27 2.04
N GLY A 239 -20.70 -18.51 1.04
CA GLY A 239 -22.13 -18.23 0.82
C GLY A 239 -22.38 -17.09 -0.16
N GLY A 240 -23.65 -16.79 -0.42
CA GLY A 240 -24.08 -15.61 -1.15
C GLY A 240 -24.07 -14.39 -0.23
N MET A 241 -23.52 -13.26 -0.69
CA MET A 241 -23.37 -12.07 0.14
C MET A 241 -23.43 -10.79 -0.69
N LEU A 242 -23.81 -9.70 -0.04
CA LEU A 242 -23.56 -8.35 -0.56
C LEU A 242 -22.32 -7.79 0.12
N ILE A 243 -21.38 -7.32 -0.69
CA ILE A 243 -20.09 -6.82 -0.20
C ILE A 243 -20.13 -5.29 -0.01
N PRO A 244 -19.55 -4.76 1.07
CA PRO A 244 -19.30 -3.33 1.19
C PRO A 244 -18.14 -2.93 0.27
N ASN A 245 -17.99 -1.62 0.10
CA ASN A 245 -16.92 -1.04 -0.69
C ASN A 245 -16.04 -0.13 0.16
N ASN A 246 -14.78 0.05 -0.23
CA ASN A 246 -13.94 1.12 0.32
C ASN A 246 -14.35 2.47 -0.30
N ILE A 247 -15.53 2.95 0.04
CA ILE A 247 -16.10 4.23 -0.37
C ILE A 247 -16.46 5.05 0.86
N SER A 248 -16.34 6.36 0.74
CA SER A 248 -16.75 7.32 1.76
C SER A 248 -18.28 7.31 1.91
N PRO A 249 -18.82 7.15 3.14
CA PRO A 249 -20.26 7.15 3.36
C PRO A 249 -20.89 8.50 2.99
N ASP A 250 -20.15 9.61 3.13
CA ASP A 250 -20.71 10.97 3.03
C ASP A 250 -20.91 11.45 1.59
N ASN A 251 -20.04 11.02 0.67
CA ASN A 251 -20.02 11.52 -0.71
C ASN A 251 -19.84 10.42 -1.76
N GLN A 252 -19.83 9.15 -1.34
CA GLN A 252 -19.76 7.97 -2.20
C GLN A 252 -18.52 7.92 -3.11
N THR A 253 -17.45 8.68 -2.79
CA THR A 253 -16.18 8.61 -3.52
C THR A 253 -15.29 7.50 -2.98
N ARG A 254 -14.44 6.93 -3.84
CA ARG A 254 -13.40 5.96 -3.50
C ARG A 254 -12.56 6.42 -2.29
N SER A 255 -12.32 5.48 -1.37
CA SER A 255 -11.39 5.60 -0.26
C SER A 255 -10.15 4.73 -0.54
N ASP A 256 -9.15 5.31 -1.19
CA ASP A 256 -7.88 4.65 -1.54
C ASP A 256 -6.76 4.89 -0.52
N ALA A 257 -5.63 4.20 -0.72
CA ALA A 257 -4.49 4.27 0.19
C ALA A 257 -3.81 5.65 0.23
N ARG A 258 -3.82 6.43 -0.86
CA ARG A 258 -3.25 7.79 -0.86
C ARG A 258 -4.09 8.70 0.04
N ARG A 259 -5.40 8.75 -0.21
CA ARG A 259 -6.32 9.60 0.56
C ARG A 259 -6.36 9.19 2.04
N GLY A 260 -6.29 7.89 2.33
CA GLY A 260 -6.29 7.38 3.71
C GLY A 260 -4.96 7.57 4.44
N TYR A 261 -3.82 7.20 3.83
CA TYR A 261 -2.54 7.08 4.55
C TYR A 261 -1.52 8.17 4.24
N LEU A 262 -1.75 9.01 3.22
CA LEU A 262 -0.80 10.05 2.82
C LEU A 262 -1.37 11.47 2.90
N ASP A 263 -2.51 11.78 2.29
CA ASP A 263 -2.95 13.18 2.08
C ASP A 263 -3.03 13.99 3.39
N GLY A 264 -3.49 13.39 4.49
CA GLY A 264 -3.53 14.03 5.82
C GLY A 264 -2.20 14.05 6.59
N PHE A 265 -1.14 13.48 6.03
CA PHE A 265 0.13 13.19 6.72
C PHE A 265 1.37 13.59 5.92
N ILE A 266 1.20 14.06 4.67
CA ILE A 266 2.30 14.51 3.81
C ILE A 266 3.07 15.71 4.41
N ASP A 267 2.44 16.44 5.34
CA ASP A 267 3.06 17.56 6.05
C ASP A 267 4.02 17.15 7.18
N ARG A 268 4.16 15.84 7.47
CA ARG A 268 5.10 15.35 8.47
C ARG A 268 6.53 15.70 8.05
N PRO A 269 7.32 16.40 8.88
CA PRO A 269 8.66 16.88 8.51
C PRO A 269 9.70 15.75 8.36
N ASN A 270 9.33 14.53 8.74
CA ASN A 270 10.15 13.32 8.69
C ASN A 270 9.66 12.29 7.64
N LEU A 271 8.71 12.67 6.79
CA LEU A 271 8.19 11.84 5.70
C LEU A 271 8.46 12.52 4.35
N ASP A 272 9.31 11.90 3.55
CA ASP A 272 9.58 12.32 2.17
C ASP A 272 8.89 11.38 1.21
N VAL A 273 8.28 11.94 0.16
CA VAL A 273 7.70 11.17 -0.94
C VAL A 273 8.28 11.68 -2.24
N VAL A 274 8.81 10.76 -3.04
CA VAL A 274 9.28 11.04 -4.40
C VAL A 274 8.49 10.21 -5.41
N THR A 275 8.03 10.84 -6.48
CA THR A 275 7.27 10.25 -7.58
C THR A 275 8.09 10.21 -8.87
N GLY A 276 7.69 9.36 -9.81
CA GLY A 276 8.38 9.21 -11.09
C GLY A 276 9.76 8.55 -11.00
N PHE A 277 10.07 7.86 -9.89
CA PHE A 277 11.31 7.09 -9.73
C PHE A 277 11.00 5.64 -9.38
N MET A 278 11.67 4.71 -10.08
CA MET A 278 11.64 3.29 -9.75
C MET A 278 12.85 2.95 -8.88
N VAL A 279 12.64 2.13 -7.86
CA VAL A 279 13.73 1.40 -7.21
C VAL A 279 14.16 0.26 -8.13
N ILE A 280 15.45 0.21 -8.45
CA ILE A 280 16.02 -0.76 -9.38
C ILE A 280 16.57 -1.97 -8.63
N ARG A 281 17.34 -1.71 -7.57
CA ARG A 281 17.94 -2.73 -6.70
C ARG A 281 18.27 -2.15 -5.33
N VAL A 282 18.43 -3.02 -4.34
CA VAL A 282 19.01 -2.67 -3.05
C VAL A 282 20.53 -2.63 -3.13
N LEU A 283 21.14 -1.84 -2.26
CA LEU A 283 22.59 -1.76 -2.08
C LEU A 283 23.00 -2.71 -0.96
N ILE A 284 23.97 -3.60 -1.24
CA ILE A 284 24.46 -4.60 -0.29
C ILE A 284 25.92 -4.29 0.04
N ASP A 285 26.25 -4.13 1.32
CA ASP A 285 27.62 -3.89 1.80
C ASP A 285 27.96 -4.87 2.94
N SER A 286 29.19 -5.38 2.95
CA SER A 286 29.71 -6.25 4.01
C SER A 286 30.51 -5.50 5.09
N SER A 287 30.78 -4.20 4.88
CA SER A 287 31.47 -3.34 5.84
C SER A 287 30.91 -1.89 5.80
N PRO A 288 29.60 -1.72 6.09
CA PRO A 288 28.93 -0.43 5.95
C PRO A 288 29.52 0.63 6.89
N GLN A 289 29.85 1.81 6.36
CA GLN A 289 30.35 2.94 7.15
C GLN A 289 29.24 3.72 7.88
N VAL A 290 27.98 3.54 7.46
CA VAL A 290 26.84 4.42 7.78
C VAL A 290 25.89 3.85 8.84
N LEU A 291 26.04 2.56 9.19
CA LEU A 291 25.18 1.92 10.19
C LEU A 291 25.83 2.00 11.59
N GLY A 292 25.00 2.31 12.60
CA GLY A 292 25.44 2.46 13.99
C GLY A 292 26.25 1.27 14.51
N ARG A 293 27.09 1.56 15.51
CA ARG A 293 28.19 0.73 16.04
C ARG A 293 27.80 -0.74 16.35
N ASP A 294 28.77 -1.63 16.17
CA ASP A 294 28.78 -3.06 16.51
C ASP A 294 27.84 -3.94 15.68
N LEU A 295 27.91 -3.83 14.34
CA LEU A 295 27.28 -4.82 13.46
C LEU A 295 28.05 -6.15 13.49
N PRO A 296 27.35 -7.30 13.53
CA PRO A 296 28.00 -8.59 13.35
C PRO A 296 28.59 -8.71 11.94
N ASP A 297 29.52 -9.65 11.75
CA ASP A 297 29.99 -9.99 10.40
C ASP A 297 28.80 -10.44 9.55
N GLY A 298 28.63 -9.86 8.37
CA GLY A 298 27.49 -10.17 7.50
C GLY A 298 27.36 -9.21 6.31
N GLN A 299 26.32 -9.46 5.50
CA GLN A 299 25.90 -8.56 4.44
C GLN A 299 24.71 -7.73 4.93
N PHE A 300 24.76 -6.43 4.67
CA PHE A 300 23.75 -5.47 5.11
C PHE A 300 23.19 -4.71 3.94
N ILE A 301 21.88 -4.44 3.98
CA ILE A 301 21.26 -3.50 3.06
C ILE A 301 21.58 -2.08 3.53
N THR A 302 22.20 -1.29 2.68
CA THR A 302 22.66 0.08 3.00
C THR A 302 21.90 1.17 2.27
N GLY A 303 20.95 0.80 1.41
CA GLY A 303 20.18 1.75 0.64
C GLY A 303 19.59 1.14 -0.63
N VAL A 304 19.26 2.00 -1.58
CA VAL A 304 18.68 1.64 -2.86
C VAL A 304 19.31 2.40 -4.02
N GLN A 305 19.27 1.78 -5.19
CA GLN A 305 19.43 2.46 -6.46
C GLN A 305 18.08 2.82 -7.05
N ILE A 306 17.95 4.05 -7.52
CA ILE A 306 16.74 4.55 -8.17
C ILE A 306 17.04 5.15 -9.53
N ALA A 307 16.06 5.07 -10.42
CA ALA A 307 16.10 5.75 -11.71
C ALA A 307 14.68 6.09 -12.18
N PRO A 308 14.47 7.22 -12.89
CA PRO A 308 13.18 7.53 -13.47
C PRO A 308 12.80 6.56 -14.60
N THR A 309 13.80 6.05 -15.31
CA THR A 309 13.67 4.96 -16.27
C THR A 309 14.91 4.06 -16.20
N LEU A 310 14.80 2.82 -16.68
CA LEU A 310 15.94 1.88 -16.75
C LEU A 310 17.11 2.37 -17.64
N SER A 311 16.93 3.45 -18.40
CA SER A 311 17.93 3.99 -19.34
C SER A 311 18.60 5.29 -18.88
N THR A 312 18.34 5.75 -17.66
CA THR A 312 18.77 7.06 -17.15
C THR A 312 19.81 6.95 -16.03
N VAL A 313 20.36 8.11 -15.62
CA VAL A 313 21.34 8.20 -14.53
C VAL A 313 20.73 7.64 -13.24
N VAL A 314 21.40 6.61 -12.71
CA VAL A 314 21.06 5.98 -11.44
C VAL A 314 21.50 6.87 -10.29
N ARG A 315 20.64 7.03 -9.28
CA ARG A 315 20.97 7.66 -8.00
C ARG A 315 20.97 6.62 -6.90
N GLU A 316 21.91 6.77 -5.96
CA GLU A 316 22.01 5.93 -4.77
C GLU A 316 21.52 6.72 -3.56
N ILE A 317 20.60 6.14 -2.80
CA ILE A 317 20.07 6.73 -1.57
C ILE A 317 20.38 5.77 -0.42
N SER A 318 21.04 6.28 0.61
CA SER A 318 21.46 5.47 1.76
C SER A 318 20.36 5.36 2.81
N CYS A 319 20.30 4.22 3.49
CA CYS A 319 19.46 3.99 4.67
C CYS A 319 20.29 3.62 5.92
N SER A 320 19.82 4.02 7.10
CA SER A 320 20.46 3.72 8.38
C SER A 320 19.81 2.57 9.16
N ARG A 321 18.64 2.08 8.72
CA ARG A 321 17.97 0.92 9.33
C ARG A 321 17.55 -0.11 8.28
N GLU A 322 16.45 0.13 7.58
CA GLU A 322 15.84 -0.89 6.73
C GLU A 322 15.37 -0.33 5.38
N VAL A 323 15.42 -1.18 4.37
CA VAL A 323 14.69 -0.99 3.12
C VAL A 323 13.50 -1.93 3.12
N ILE A 324 12.31 -1.38 2.89
CA ILE A 324 11.05 -2.11 2.81
C ILE A 324 10.64 -2.17 1.34
N LEU A 325 10.57 -3.37 0.78
CA LEU A 325 10.09 -3.57 -0.58
C LEU A 325 8.57 -3.71 -0.57
N ALA A 326 7.88 -2.71 -1.13
CA ALA A 326 6.43 -2.62 -1.23
C ALA A 326 5.98 -2.37 -2.68
N ALA A 327 6.74 -2.87 -3.66
CA ALA A 327 6.56 -2.60 -5.09
C ALA A 327 5.50 -3.49 -5.75
N GLY A 328 4.77 -4.28 -4.98
CA GLY A 328 3.77 -5.24 -5.48
C GLY A 328 4.37 -6.60 -5.86
N ASN A 329 3.50 -7.55 -6.20
CA ASN A 329 3.84 -8.95 -6.46
C ASN A 329 4.76 -9.16 -7.67
N ALA A 330 4.68 -8.28 -8.68
CA ALA A 330 5.50 -8.36 -9.88
C ALA A 330 6.88 -7.72 -9.70
N HIS A 331 6.94 -6.53 -9.10
CA HIS A 331 8.18 -5.75 -9.07
C HIS A 331 9.04 -6.02 -7.83
N THR A 332 8.47 -6.47 -6.71
CA THR A 332 9.26 -6.85 -5.52
C THR A 332 10.25 -7.99 -5.82
N PRO A 333 9.84 -9.14 -6.39
CA PRO A 333 10.80 -10.18 -6.75
C PRO A 333 11.79 -9.71 -7.83
N GLN A 334 11.36 -8.88 -8.78
CA GLN A 334 12.26 -8.29 -9.77
C GLN A 334 13.37 -7.45 -9.12
N ILE A 335 13.04 -6.60 -8.15
CA ILE A 335 14.03 -5.81 -7.40
C ILE A 335 15.00 -6.73 -6.68
N LEU A 336 14.51 -7.80 -6.02
CA LEU A 336 15.37 -8.78 -5.34
C LEU A 336 16.34 -9.46 -6.32
N GLU A 337 15.84 -9.93 -7.46
CA GLU A 337 16.69 -10.57 -8.49
C GLU A 337 17.73 -9.59 -9.03
N LEU A 338 17.34 -8.36 -9.39
CA LEU A 338 18.27 -7.30 -9.81
C LEU A 338 19.30 -6.92 -8.74
N SER A 339 19.03 -7.26 -7.48
CA SER A 339 19.93 -7.09 -6.34
C SER A 339 20.83 -8.30 -6.09
N GLY A 340 20.74 -9.34 -6.92
CA GLY A 340 21.47 -10.59 -6.75
C GLY A 340 20.92 -11.51 -5.66
N ILE A 341 19.65 -11.34 -5.28
CA ILE A 341 18.93 -12.17 -4.32
C ILE A 341 17.89 -12.98 -5.09
N GLY A 342 18.14 -14.26 -5.31
CA GLY A 342 17.24 -15.09 -6.10
C GLY A 342 17.85 -16.42 -6.51
N GLN A 343 17.28 -17.03 -7.55
CA GLN A 343 17.76 -18.30 -8.09
C GLN A 343 19.06 -18.10 -8.91
N PRO A 344 20.19 -18.76 -8.56
CA PRO A 344 21.48 -18.58 -9.25
C PRO A 344 21.41 -18.78 -10.77
N GLU A 345 20.68 -19.79 -11.25
CA GLU A 345 20.57 -20.08 -12.68
C GLU A 345 19.77 -19.02 -13.45
N VAL A 346 18.88 -18.28 -12.78
CA VAL A 346 18.17 -17.15 -13.39
C VAL A 346 19.10 -15.94 -13.43
N LEU A 347 19.72 -15.59 -12.31
CA LEU A 347 20.61 -14.44 -12.16
C LEU A 347 21.80 -14.49 -13.14
N GLN A 348 22.41 -15.66 -13.30
CA GLN A 348 23.55 -15.85 -14.21
C GLN A 348 23.20 -15.62 -15.69
N LYS A 349 21.94 -15.81 -16.11
CA LYS A 349 21.52 -15.53 -17.51
C LYS A 349 21.57 -14.05 -17.85
N PHE A 350 21.54 -13.19 -16.83
CA PHE A 350 21.57 -11.74 -16.95
C PHE A 350 22.89 -11.13 -16.44
N ASP A 351 23.93 -11.96 -16.27
CA ASP A 351 25.24 -11.57 -15.75
C ASP A 351 25.18 -10.87 -14.36
N LEU A 352 24.17 -11.23 -13.55
CA LEU A 352 23.99 -10.68 -12.21
C LEU A 352 24.79 -11.50 -11.17
N PRO A 353 25.52 -10.84 -10.25
CA PRO A 353 26.17 -11.53 -9.15
C PRO A 353 25.14 -12.17 -8.24
N VAL A 354 25.45 -13.36 -7.71
CA VAL A 354 24.62 -14.02 -6.70
C VAL A 354 25.13 -13.62 -5.33
N HIS A 355 24.38 -12.76 -4.63
CA HIS A 355 24.64 -12.38 -3.25
C HIS A 355 23.97 -13.37 -2.28
N ILE A 356 22.71 -13.71 -2.55
CA ILE A 356 21.93 -14.65 -1.72
C ILE A 356 21.23 -15.65 -2.65
N ASN A 357 21.52 -16.93 -2.47
CA ASN A 357 20.80 -18.01 -3.13
C ASN A 357 19.44 -18.21 -2.43
N LEU A 358 18.39 -17.64 -3.01
CA LEU A 358 17.03 -17.71 -2.49
C LEU A 358 16.08 -18.11 -3.63
N PRO A 359 16.00 -19.40 -3.98
CA PRO A 359 15.34 -19.84 -5.21
C PRO A 359 13.81 -19.69 -5.19
N GLY A 360 13.21 -19.28 -4.07
CA GLY A 360 11.78 -18.97 -4.00
C GLY A 360 11.42 -17.56 -4.49
N VAL A 361 12.41 -16.68 -4.73
CA VAL A 361 12.14 -15.34 -5.27
C VAL A 361 11.58 -15.45 -6.68
N GLY A 362 10.44 -14.82 -6.93
CA GLY A 362 9.73 -14.87 -8.23
C GLY A 362 8.85 -16.11 -8.43
N GLU A 363 8.99 -17.11 -7.56
CA GLU A 363 8.26 -18.38 -7.63
C GLU A 363 6.99 -18.35 -6.76
N ASN A 364 6.21 -19.44 -6.84
CA ASN A 364 4.95 -19.61 -6.10
C ASN A 364 3.90 -18.52 -6.35
N PHE A 365 3.97 -17.88 -7.52
CA PHE A 365 2.96 -16.92 -7.98
C PHE A 365 1.59 -17.59 -8.07
N GLN A 366 0.59 -16.96 -7.47
CA GLN A 366 -0.80 -17.41 -7.43
C GLN A 366 -1.70 -16.21 -7.74
N ASP A 367 -2.72 -16.45 -8.55
CA ASP A 367 -3.67 -15.42 -8.97
C ASP A 367 -5.07 -16.04 -9.20
N HIS A 368 -6.10 -15.21 -9.20
CA HIS A 368 -7.48 -15.63 -9.40
C HIS A 368 -7.93 -15.41 -10.85
N PRO A 369 -8.18 -16.48 -11.63
CA PRO A 369 -8.68 -16.33 -12.99
C PRO A 369 -10.13 -15.81 -12.97
N TYR A 370 -10.36 -14.69 -13.64
CA TYR A 370 -11.69 -14.13 -13.82
C TYR A 370 -12.32 -14.61 -15.13
N VAL A 371 -13.56 -15.10 -15.07
CA VAL A 371 -14.36 -15.46 -16.25
C VAL A 371 -15.74 -14.82 -16.12
N GLY A 372 -16.07 -13.92 -17.04
CA GLY A 372 -17.37 -13.25 -17.08
C GLY A 372 -18.43 -14.11 -17.77
N ALA A 373 -19.60 -14.28 -17.13
CA ALA A 373 -20.81 -14.81 -17.76
C ALA A 373 -21.85 -13.68 -17.87
N ILE A 374 -22.08 -13.20 -19.10
CA ILE A 374 -23.00 -12.09 -19.37
C ILE A 374 -24.34 -12.64 -19.83
N HIS A 375 -25.41 -12.27 -19.11
CA HIS A 375 -26.78 -12.63 -19.46
C HIS A 375 -27.57 -11.40 -19.92
N TYR A 376 -28.07 -11.43 -21.16
CA TYR A 376 -28.95 -10.39 -21.67
C TYR A 376 -30.41 -10.73 -21.37
N SER A 377 -31.10 -9.86 -20.63
CA SER A 377 -32.56 -9.96 -20.45
C SER A 377 -33.26 -9.01 -21.42
N THR A 378 -34.17 -9.55 -22.24
CA THR A 378 -34.94 -8.80 -23.25
C THR A 378 -36.20 -8.13 -22.67
N SER A 379 -36.51 -8.36 -21.39
CA SER A 379 -37.66 -7.79 -20.70
C SER A 379 -37.25 -6.55 -19.91
N LEU A 380 -37.32 -5.37 -20.53
CA LEU A 380 -37.22 -4.07 -19.84
C LEU A 380 -38.28 -3.90 -18.72
N ARG A 381 -39.36 -4.68 -18.76
CA ARG A 381 -40.48 -4.60 -17.80
C ARG A 381 -40.13 -5.08 -16.39
N SER A 382 -39.07 -5.87 -16.19
CA SER A 382 -38.68 -6.33 -14.85
C SER A 382 -37.40 -5.67 -14.32
N VAL A 383 -36.68 -4.91 -15.14
CA VAL A 383 -35.34 -4.43 -14.81
C VAL A 383 -35.36 -3.02 -14.18
N PHE A 384 -36.38 -2.19 -14.50
CA PHE A 384 -36.45 -0.79 -14.05
C PHE A 384 -37.81 -0.37 -13.46
N ASN A 385 -38.78 -1.27 -13.26
CA ASN A 385 -40.17 -0.89 -12.97
C ASN A 385 -40.59 -1.03 -11.48
N THR A 386 -39.66 -1.02 -10.54
CA THR A 386 -39.98 -0.91 -9.10
C THR A 386 -40.02 0.53 -8.57
N SER A 387 -39.67 1.55 -9.39
CA SER A 387 -39.77 2.97 -9.00
C SER A 387 -41.06 3.64 -9.53
N ARG A 388 -42.23 3.09 -9.16
CA ARG A 388 -43.49 3.85 -9.15
C ARG A 388 -44.10 3.81 -7.76
N HIS A 389 -43.45 4.49 -6.83
CA HIS A 389 -44.18 5.24 -5.82
C HIS A 389 -43.99 6.73 -6.09
N GLU A 390 -45.12 7.41 -6.20
CA GLU A 390 -45.33 8.77 -6.65
C GLU A 390 -44.59 9.77 -5.73
N PHE A 391 -43.88 10.72 -6.34
CA PHE A 391 -43.56 12.00 -5.69
C PHE A 391 -44.77 12.93 -5.74
#